data_AF-A0A9P0B626-F1
#
_entry.id   AF-A0A9P0B626-F1
#
_cell.length_a   1.000
_cell.length_b   1.000
_cell.length_c   1.000
_cell.angle_alpha   90.00
_cell.angle_beta   90.00
_cell.angle_gamma   90.00
#
_symmetry.space_group_name_H-M   'P 1'
#
loop_
_entity.id
_entity.type
_entity.pdbx_description
1 polymer ?
#
loop_
_entity_poly.entity_id
_entity_poly.type
_entity_poly.pdbx_seq_one_letter_code
_entity_poly.pdbx_strand_id
1 'polypeptide(L)'
;MLTQDDMYILEHAFYFISTILHKSTDIIPASLDLCLKYLQRYLEPLPRDHIHDPKVQISAVGLIWVNIELGDGIKKIINTGLVYVMLDILNKTVFPVKIVILGALVDLCDTGACIPHLITWRKHGKKLLPLLMEIFREESLKLGVKTGPNGEIDGKNCFKNVFDKNCC
;
A
#
# COMPACT_ATOMS: atom_id res chain seq x y z
N MET A 1 1.74 -20.57 -12.47
CA MET A 1 0.77 -19.84 -13.31
C MET A 1 -0.28 -19.34 -12.33
N LEU A 2 -0.56 -18.05 -12.30
CA LEU A 2 -1.64 -17.52 -11.46
C LEU A 2 -2.90 -17.33 -12.32
N THR A 3 -3.85 -18.25 -12.13
CA THR A 3 -5.17 -18.24 -12.77
C THR A 3 -6.12 -17.25 -12.08
N GLN A 4 -7.28 -17.02 -12.68
CA GLN A 4 -8.34 -16.23 -12.06
C GLN A 4 -8.85 -16.88 -10.76
N ASP A 5 -8.95 -18.21 -10.71
CA ASP A 5 -9.34 -18.95 -9.51
C ASP A 5 -8.30 -18.78 -8.40
N ASP A 6 -7.00 -18.78 -8.75
CA ASP A 6 -5.94 -18.51 -7.79
C ASP A 6 -6.06 -17.11 -7.17
N MET A 7 -6.51 -16.10 -7.93
CA MET A 7 -6.72 -14.75 -7.39
C MET A 7 -7.81 -14.72 -6.32
N TYR A 8 -8.96 -15.38 -6.57
CA TYR A 8 -10.02 -15.48 -5.58
C TYR A 8 -9.58 -16.26 -4.34
N ILE A 9 -8.84 -17.36 -4.52
CA ILE A 9 -8.30 -18.14 -3.41
C ILE A 9 -7.35 -17.28 -2.58
N LEU A 10 -6.45 -16.52 -3.22
CA LEU A 10 -5.50 -15.64 -2.54
C LEU A 10 -6.20 -14.52 -1.75
N GLU A 11 -7.22 -13.87 -2.32
CA GLU A 11 -8.01 -12.85 -1.62
C GLU A 11 -8.57 -13.39 -0.30
N HIS A 12 -9.28 -14.52 -0.36
CA HIS A 12 -9.90 -15.13 0.81
C HIS A 12 -8.85 -15.68 1.79
N ALA A 13 -7.75 -16.23 1.28
CA ALA A 13 -6.65 -16.71 2.12
C ALA A 13 -6.02 -15.57 2.92
N PHE A 14 -5.76 -14.40 2.30
CA PHE A 14 -5.20 -13.25 3.00
C PHE A 14 -6.13 -12.75 4.11
N TYR A 15 -7.43 -12.65 3.84
CA TYR A 15 -8.42 -12.26 4.84
C TYR A 15 -8.51 -13.26 6.01
N PHE A 16 -8.52 -14.55 5.69
CA PHE A 16 -8.57 -15.61 6.68
C PHE A 16 -7.31 -15.63 7.56
N ILE A 17 -6.12 -15.49 6.96
CA ILE A 17 -4.85 -15.42 7.69
C ILE A 17 -4.82 -14.18 8.60
N SER A 18 -5.29 -13.03 8.13
CA SER A 18 -5.41 -11.82 8.96
C SER A 18 -6.26 -12.08 10.21
N THR A 19 -7.37 -12.80 10.07
CA THR A 19 -8.22 -13.19 11.21
C THR A 19 -7.49 -14.13 12.18
N ILE A 20 -6.67 -15.05 11.67
CA ILE A 20 -5.88 -15.96 12.51
C ILE A 20 -4.78 -15.21 13.27
N LEU A 21 -4.15 -14.20 12.67
CA LEU A 21 -3.08 -13.43 13.29
C LEU A 21 -3.51 -12.72 14.58
N HIS A 22 -4.77 -12.32 14.69
CA HIS A 22 -5.32 -11.79 15.95
C HIS A 22 -5.41 -12.83 17.08
N LYS A 23 -5.27 -14.12 16.77
CA LYS A 23 -5.35 -15.24 17.74
C LYS A 23 -4.02 -15.94 17.97
N SER A 24 -3.13 -15.96 16.98
CA SER A 24 -1.80 -16.58 17.07
C SER A 24 -0.80 -15.85 16.18
N THR A 25 0.35 -15.50 16.76
CA THR A 25 1.43 -14.80 16.07
C THR A 25 2.47 -15.75 15.47
N ASP A 26 2.34 -17.06 15.68
CA ASP A 26 3.29 -18.08 15.20
C ASP A 26 3.37 -18.13 13.67
N ILE A 27 2.30 -17.72 12.99
CA ILE A 27 2.21 -17.73 11.52
C ILE A 27 2.71 -16.44 10.86
N ILE A 28 3.12 -15.42 11.65
CA ILE A 28 3.66 -14.15 11.13
C ILE A 28 4.76 -14.37 10.09
N PRO A 29 5.78 -15.23 10.32
CA PRO A 29 6.83 -15.42 9.34
C PRO A 29 6.30 -15.95 8.00
N ALA A 30 5.41 -16.93 8.04
CA ALA A 30 4.85 -17.56 6.84
C ALA A 30 3.88 -16.62 6.10
N SER A 31 3.09 -15.84 6.83
CA SER A 31 2.14 -14.89 6.24
C SER A 31 2.85 -13.76 5.48
N LEU A 32 3.93 -13.22 6.07
CA LEU A 32 4.76 -12.19 5.42
C LEU A 32 5.52 -12.74 4.20
N ASP A 33 6.01 -13.99 4.27
CA ASP A 33 6.67 -14.64 3.12
C ASP A 33 5.69 -14.86 1.96
N LEU A 34 4.43 -15.21 2.26
CA LEU A 34 3.37 -15.34 1.26
C LEU A 34 3.07 -13.98 0.61
N CYS A 35 2.91 -12.93 1.41
CA CYS A 35 2.70 -11.57 0.91
C CYS A 35 3.85 -11.13 0.02
N LEU A 36 5.10 -11.32 0.46
CA LEU A 36 6.28 -10.96 -0.31
C LEU A 36 6.31 -11.64 -1.68
N LYS A 37 6.10 -12.97 -1.71
CA LYS A 37 6.07 -13.75 -2.95
C LYS A 37 4.98 -13.26 -3.90
N TYR A 38 3.78 -13.01 -3.38
CA TYR A 38 2.68 -12.48 -4.19
C TYR A 38 2.99 -11.09 -4.75
N LEU A 39 3.47 -10.17 -3.91
CA LEU A 39 3.75 -8.79 -4.32
C LEU A 39 4.93 -8.71 -5.29
N GLN A 40 5.98 -9.51 -5.10
CA GLN A 40 7.07 -9.66 -6.08
C GLN A 40 6.54 -10.20 -7.41
N ARG A 41 5.64 -11.18 -7.36
CA ARG A 41 5.01 -11.73 -8.56
C ARG A 41 4.14 -10.71 -9.29
N TYR A 42 3.47 -9.83 -8.56
CA TYR A 42 2.76 -8.69 -9.14
C TYR A 42 3.73 -7.67 -9.75
N LEU A 43 4.91 -7.46 -9.14
CA LEU A 43 5.94 -6.59 -9.71
C LEU A 43 6.47 -7.13 -11.03
N GLU A 44 6.71 -8.44 -11.11
CA GLU A 44 7.30 -9.16 -12.23
C GLU A 44 6.43 -10.37 -12.62
N PRO A 45 5.30 -10.14 -13.33
CA PRO A 45 4.39 -11.20 -13.74
C PRO A 45 5.04 -12.11 -14.80
N LEU A 46 4.70 -13.40 -14.80
CA LEU A 46 5.03 -14.26 -15.93
C LEU A 46 4.09 -14.01 -17.11
N PRO A 47 4.51 -14.38 -18.34
CA PRO A 47 3.70 -14.19 -19.55
C PRO A 47 2.29 -14.81 -19.55
N ARG A 48 1.99 -15.72 -18.62
CA ARG A 48 0.71 -16.44 -18.51
C ARG A 48 -0.08 -16.10 -17.24
N ASP A 49 0.36 -15.11 -16.47
CA ASP A 49 -0.42 -14.68 -15.33
C ASP A 49 -1.60 -13.83 -15.81
N HIS A 50 -2.74 -14.02 -15.16
CA HIS A 50 -3.92 -13.20 -15.39
C HIS A 50 -3.73 -11.77 -14.86
N ILE A 51 -4.59 -10.86 -15.32
CA ILE A 51 -4.66 -9.49 -14.81
C ILE A 51 -4.91 -9.54 -13.30
N HIS A 52 -4.03 -8.88 -12.54
CA HIS A 52 -4.12 -8.86 -11.09
C HIS A 52 -5.25 -7.93 -10.61
N ASP A 53 -6.18 -8.48 -9.83
CA ASP A 53 -7.30 -7.74 -9.22
C ASP A 53 -6.78 -6.86 -8.07
N PRO A 54 -7.07 -5.54 -8.06
CA PRO A 54 -6.77 -4.64 -6.95
C PRO A 54 -7.18 -5.15 -5.57
N LYS A 55 -8.25 -5.95 -5.47
CA LYS A 55 -8.71 -6.53 -4.20
C LYS A 55 -7.69 -7.47 -3.57
N VAL A 56 -7.00 -8.27 -4.39
CA VAL A 56 -5.96 -9.19 -3.89
C VAL A 56 -4.77 -8.39 -3.38
N GLN A 57 -4.43 -7.28 -4.05
CA GLN A 57 -3.38 -6.37 -3.60
C GLN A 57 -3.75 -5.69 -2.28
N ILE A 58 -4.98 -5.18 -2.17
CA ILE A 58 -5.50 -4.59 -0.94
C ILE A 58 -5.46 -5.61 0.19
N SER A 59 -5.87 -6.85 -0.06
CA SER A 59 -5.90 -7.91 0.96
C SER A 59 -4.49 -8.32 1.40
N ALA A 60 -3.54 -8.43 0.46
CA ALA A 60 -2.15 -8.71 0.77
C ALA A 60 -1.51 -7.58 1.62
N VAL A 61 -1.72 -6.32 1.22
CA VAL A 61 -1.20 -5.16 1.96
C VAL A 61 -1.91 -5.01 3.31
N GLY A 62 -3.22 -5.27 3.39
CA GLY A 62 -3.96 -5.30 4.65
C GLY A 62 -3.45 -6.36 5.61
N LEU A 63 -3.08 -7.55 5.11
CA LEU A 63 -2.43 -8.56 5.92
C LEU A 63 -1.05 -8.09 6.44
N ILE A 64 -0.25 -7.42 5.60
CA ILE A 64 1.00 -6.80 6.04
C ILE A 64 0.72 -5.75 7.13
N TRP A 65 -0.31 -4.93 6.95
CA TRP A 65 -0.71 -3.90 7.90
C TRP A 65 -1.06 -4.50 9.27
N VAL A 66 -1.84 -5.57 9.31
CA VAL A 66 -2.14 -6.29 10.57
C VAL A 66 -0.84 -6.75 11.27
N ASN A 67 0.17 -7.21 10.52
CA ASN A 67 1.47 -7.57 11.09
C ASN A 67 2.24 -6.36 11.65
N ILE A 68 2.02 -5.16 11.10
CA ILE A 68 2.59 -3.90 11.60
C ILE A 68 1.88 -3.50 12.90
N GLU A 69 0.54 -3.53 12.92
CA GLU A 69 -0.28 -3.23 14.10
C GLU A 69 0.04 -4.15 15.29
N LEU A 70 0.26 -5.44 15.03
CA LEU A 70 0.67 -6.41 16.05
C LEU A 70 2.11 -6.21 16.54
N GLY A 71 2.95 -5.49 15.80
CA GLY A 71 4.34 -5.19 16.14
C GLY A 71 5.35 -6.34 15.93
N ASP A 72 4.94 -7.58 16.17
CA ASP A 72 5.82 -8.77 16.09
C ASP A 72 6.42 -9.00 14.68
N GLY A 73 5.75 -8.51 13.62
CA GLY A 73 6.18 -8.64 12.24
C GLY A 73 7.21 -7.61 11.78
N ILE A 74 7.41 -6.51 12.51
CA ILE A 74 8.17 -5.32 12.03
C ILE A 74 9.58 -5.71 11.60
N LYS A 75 10.33 -6.42 12.44
CA LYS A 75 11.72 -6.78 12.13
C LYS A 75 11.82 -7.61 10.85
N LYS A 76 10.87 -8.51 10.61
CA LYS A 76 10.83 -9.31 9.40
C LYS A 76 10.50 -8.44 8.18
N ILE A 77 9.49 -7.57 8.26
CA ILE A 77 9.11 -6.62 7.20
C ILE A 77 10.31 -5.80 6.72
N ILE A 78 11.09 -5.28 7.66
CA ILE A 78 12.31 -4.51 7.38
C ILE A 78 13.36 -5.41 6.69
N ASN A 79 13.67 -6.56 7.28
CA ASN A 79 14.76 -7.43 6.82
C ASN A 79 14.48 -8.11 5.47
N THR A 80 13.23 -8.38 5.13
CA THR A 80 12.87 -9.03 3.86
C THR A 80 12.76 -8.04 2.70
N GLY A 81 13.02 -6.75 2.92
CA GLY A 81 12.89 -5.71 1.90
C GLY A 81 11.44 -5.42 1.49
N LEU A 82 10.48 -5.83 2.32
CA LEU A 82 9.05 -5.72 2.03
C LEU A 82 8.60 -4.26 1.91
N VAL A 83 9.27 -3.36 2.64
CA VAL A 83 9.11 -1.90 2.50
C VAL A 83 9.40 -1.43 1.07
N TYR A 84 10.50 -1.90 0.47
CA TYR A 84 10.84 -1.51 -0.91
C TYR A 84 9.84 -2.06 -1.93
N VAL A 85 9.36 -3.30 -1.71
CA VAL A 85 8.32 -3.90 -2.56
C VAL A 85 7.02 -3.10 -2.48
N MET A 86 6.59 -2.69 -1.28
CA MET A 86 5.41 -1.84 -1.11
C MET A 86 5.56 -0.49 -1.84
N LEU A 87 6.73 0.15 -1.77
CA LEU A 87 7.00 1.40 -2.49
C LEU A 87 7.02 1.24 -4.01
N ASP A 88 7.55 0.13 -4.51
CA ASP A 88 7.53 -0.19 -5.94
C ASP A 88 6.09 -0.41 -6.45
N ILE A 89 5.24 -1.04 -5.65
CA ILE A 89 3.81 -1.22 -5.96
C ILE A 89 3.07 0.10 -5.91
N LEU A 90 3.32 0.91 -4.87
CA LEU A 90 2.75 2.25 -4.70
C LEU A 90 2.93 3.12 -5.96
N ASN A 91 4.09 3.00 -6.61
CA ASN A 91 4.41 3.77 -7.82
C ASN A 91 3.66 3.31 -9.09
N LYS A 92 3.11 2.09 -9.14
CA LYS A 92 2.52 1.53 -10.38
C LYS A 92 1.05 1.10 -10.28
N THR A 93 0.49 1.05 -9.07
CA THR A 93 -0.86 0.55 -8.83
C THR A 93 -1.95 1.63 -8.93
N VAL A 94 -3.21 1.22 -8.84
CA VAL A 94 -4.38 2.10 -8.85
C VAL A 94 -4.57 2.81 -7.49
N PHE A 95 -5.20 3.98 -7.52
CA PHE A 95 -5.37 4.85 -6.34
C PHE A 95 -5.85 4.14 -5.06
N PRO A 96 -6.89 3.28 -5.06
CA PRO A 96 -7.33 2.61 -3.83
C PRO A 96 -6.23 1.79 -3.15
N VAL A 97 -5.42 1.08 -3.95
CA VAL A 97 -4.29 0.28 -3.43
C VAL A 97 -3.19 1.20 -2.89
N LYS A 98 -2.95 2.35 -3.54
CA LYS A 98 -1.99 3.35 -3.06
C LYS A 98 -2.33 3.84 -1.65
N ILE A 99 -3.60 4.13 -1.39
CA ILE A 99 -4.05 4.61 -0.07
C ILE A 99 -3.80 3.57 1.02
N VAL A 100 -4.10 2.28 0.75
CA VAL A 100 -3.86 1.20 1.71
C VAL A 100 -2.37 1.03 2.00
N ILE A 101 -1.52 1.11 0.97
CA ILE A 101 -0.06 1.05 1.15
C ILE A 101 0.45 2.24 1.96
N LEU A 102 -0.04 3.45 1.68
CA LEU A 102 0.35 4.64 2.43
C LEU A 102 -0.06 4.54 3.90
N GLY A 103 -1.27 4.07 4.20
CA GLY A 103 -1.71 3.83 5.58
C GLY A 103 -0.77 2.88 6.33
N ALA A 104 -0.51 1.71 5.75
CA ALA A 104 0.43 0.75 6.35
C ALA A 104 1.85 1.32 6.53
N LEU A 105 2.33 2.12 5.58
CA LEU A 105 3.65 2.76 5.68
C LEU A 105 3.69 3.84 6.77
N VAL A 106 2.61 4.60 6.97
CA VAL A 106 2.52 5.60 8.04
C VAL A 106 2.60 4.93 9.40
N ASP A 107 1.81 3.89 9.64
CA ASP A 107 1.84 3.15 10.91
C ASP A 107 3.21 2.48 11.14
N LEU A 108 3.86 2.01 10.08
CA LEU A 108 5.22 1.51 10.18
C LEU A 108 6.23 2.63 10.52
N CYS A 109 6.01 3.87 10.06
CA CYS A 109 6.87 5.01 10.39
C CYS A 109 6.83 5.36 11.87
N ASP A 110 5.71 5.14 12.56
CA ASP A 110 5.59 5.40 14.00
C ASP A 110 6.56 4.55 14.83
N THR A 111 7.03 3.42 14.26
CA THR A 111 8.06 2.56 14.86
C THR A 111 9.48 3.13 14.68
N GLY A 112 9.67 4.08 13.77
CA GLY A 112 10.96 4.64 13.35
C GLY A 112 11.82 3.71 12.48
N ALA A 113 11.54 2.40 12.46
CA ALA A 113 12.41 1.40 11.84
C ALA A 113 12.46 1.46 10.30
N CYS A 114 11.38 1.94 9.65
CA CYS A 114 11.33 2.00 8.19
C CYS A 114 11.86 3.30 7.57
N ILE A 115 12.12 4.35 8.37
CA ILE A 115 12.52 5.68 7.87
C ILE A 115 13.74 5.62 6.94
N PRO A 116 14.83 4.88 7.27
CA PRO A 116 15.97 4.78 6.37
C PRO A 116 15.60 4.21 4.99
N HIS A 117 14.72 3.19 4.96
CA HIS A 117 14.27 2.53 3.73
C HIS A 117 13.44 3.46 2.85
N LEU A 118 12.61 4.31 3.46
CA LEU A 118 11.81 5.32 2.75
C LEU A 118 12.70 6.38 2.07
N ILE A 119 13.73 6.86 2.77
CA ILE A 119 14.61 7.93 2.28
C ILE A 119 15.53 7.43 1.15
N THR A 120 16.02 6.19 1.27
CA THR A 120 16.91 5.55 0.30
C THR A 120 16.18 5.03 -0.94
N TRP A 121 14.86 4.82 -0.88
CA TRP A 121 14.11 4.30 -2.02
C TRP A 121 14.20 5.22 -3.24
N ARG A 122 14.46 4.60 -4.40
CA ARG A 122 14.53 5.22 -5.71
C ARG A 122 14.00 4.23 -6.75
N LYS A 123 13.15 4.68 -7.67
CA LYS A 123 12.71 3.89 -8.83
C LYS A 123 12.73 4.74 -10.09
N HIS A 124 13.51 4.33 -11.09
CA HIS A 124 13.69 5.08 -12.35
C HIS A 124 14.00 6.58 -12.14
N GLY A 125 14.89 6.89 -11.18
CA GLY A 125 15.26 8.28 -10.84
C GLY A 125 14.25 9.02 -9.96
N LYS A 126 13.05 8.47 -9.76
CA LYS A 126 12.02 9.03 -8.88
C LYS A 126 12.32 8.74 -7.41
N LYS A 127 12.23 9.77 -6.57
CA LYS A 127 12.37 9.69 -5.10
C LYS A 127 10.99 9.57 -4.44
N LEU A 128 10.95 9.23 -3.16
CA LEU A 128 9.69 9.12 -2.40
C LEU A 128 8.89 10.44 -2.40
N LEU A 129 9.53 11.58 -2.11
CA LEU A 129 8.80 12.86 -2.01
C LEU A 129 8.06 13.25 -3.32
N PRO A 130 8.69 13.22 -4.51
CA PRO A 130 7.96 13.37 -5.78
C PRO A 130 6.79 12.39 -5.96
N LEU A 131 6.96 11.13 -5.56
CA LEU A 131 5.87 10.15 -5.61
C LEU A 131 4.69 10.57 -4.71
N LEU A 132 4.96 10.98 -3.48
CA LEU A 132 3.93 11.46 -2.56
C LEU A 132 3.20 12.69 -3.11
N MET A 133 3.93 13.64 -3.72
CA MET A 133 3.34 14.83 -4.34
C MET A 133 2.41 14.48 -5.50
N GLU A 134 2.76 13.49 -6.31
CA GLU A 134 1.87 13.02 -7.39
C GLU A 134 0.60 12.37 -6.85
N ILE A 135 0.71 11.53 -5.81
CA ILE A 135 -0.43 10.87 -5.19
C ILE A 135 -1.36 11.91 -4.54
N PHE A 136 -0.79 12.89 -3.85
CA PHE A 136 -1.54 13.99 -3.25
C PHE A 136 -2.32 14.81 -4.29
N ARG A 137 -1.70 15.08 -5.45
CA ARG A 137 -2.40 15.74 -6.57
C ARG A 137 -3.51 14.87 -7.15
N GLU A 138 -3.27 13.57 -7.30
CA GLU A 138 -4.30 12.61 -7.75
C GLU A 138 -5.50 12.57 -6.78
N GLU A 139 -5.24 12.57 -5.48
CA GLU A 139 -6.26 12.65 -4.43
C GLU A 139 -7.04 13.97 -4.50
N SER A 140 -6.34 15.10 -4.58
CA SER A 140 -6.95 16.43 -4.64
C SER A 140 -7.90 16.55 -5.84
N LEU A 141 -7.51 16.02 -7.00
CA LEU A 141 -8.35 15.96 -8.19
C LEU A 141 -9.60 15.10 -7.97
N LYS A 142 -9.46 13.93 -7.35
CA LYS A 142 -10.59 13.04 -7.03
C LYS A 142 -11.56 13.65 -6.01
N LEU A 143 -11.06 14.46 -5.09
CA LEU A 143 -11.85 15.21 -4.11
C LEU A 143 -12.46 16.51 -4.65
N GLY A 144 -12.15 16.89 -5.90
CA GLY A 144 -12.64 18.14 -6.49
C GLY A 144 -12.05 19.40 -5.84
N VAL A 145 -10.89 19.28 -5.19
CA VAL A 145 -10.20 20.42 -4.57
C VAL A 145 -9.67 21.34 -5.67
N LYS A 146 -9.94 22.65 -5.57
CA LYS A 146 -9.41 23.62 -6.52
C LYS A 146 -7.91 23.78 -6.29
N THR A 147 -7.13 23.49 -7.32
CA THR A 147 -5.68 23.65 -7.30
C THR A 147 -5.25 24.80 -8.21
N GLY A 148 -4.22 25.53 -7.77
CA GLY A 148 -3.51 26.50 -8.59
C GLY A 148 -2.67 25.84 -9.70
N PRO A 149 -2.02 26.66 -10.54
CA PRO A 149 -1.29 26.20 -11.72
C PRO A 149 -0.10 25.28 -11.41
N ASN A 150 0.42 25.27 -10.18
CA ASN A 150 1.51 24.39 -9.74
C ASN A 150 1.00 23.21 -8.89
N GLY A 151 -0.31 22.98 -8.83
CA GLY A 151 -0.93 21.95 -8.00
C GLY A 151 -0.97 22.28 -6.51
N GLU A 152 -0.73 23.53 -6.14
CA GLU A 152 -0.97 24.08 -4.81
C GLU A 152 -2.47 24.18 -4.53
N ILE A 153 -2.91 23.97 -3.28
CA ILE A 153 -4.32 24.17 -2.92
C ILE A 153 -4.63 25.67 -2.99
N ASP A 154 -5.69 26.05 -3.71
CA ASP A 154 -6.20 27.42 -3.67
C ASP A 154 -6.85 27.69 -2.30
N GLY A 155 -6.08 28.31 -1.41
CA GLY A 155 -6.43 28.56 -0.01
C GLY A 155 -7.62 29.50 0.18
N LYS A 156 -8.16 30.11 -0.88
CA LYS A 156 -9.27 31.07 -0.75
C LYS A 156 -10.63 30.41 -0.51
N ASN A 157 -10.83 29.11 -0.78
CA ASN A 157 -12.15 28.46 -0.64
C ASN A 157 -12.16 26.95 -0.29
N CYS A 158 -11.02 26.25 -0.12
CA CYS A 158 -11.05 24.77 -0.17
C CYS A 158 -11.25 24.02 1.16
N PHE A 159 -10.86 24.56 2.32
CA PHE A 159 -10.94 23.77 3.57
C PHE A 159 -12.34 23.66 4.18
N LYS A 160 -13.30 24.48 3.74
CA LYS A 160 -14.71 24.34 4.19
C LYS A 160 -15.39 23.11 3.57
N ASN A 161 -15.01 22.71 2.35
CA ASN A 161 -15.77 21.70 1.60
C ASN A 161 -15.32 20.25 1.82
N VAL A 162 -14.15 20.01 2.42
CA VAL A 162 -13.63 18.64 2.60
C VAL A 162 -14.24 17.93 3.81
N PHE A 163 -14.77 18.67 4.79
CA PHE A 163 -15.43 18.11 5.99
C PHE A 163 -16.90 18.51 6.17
N ASP A 164 -17.42 19.50 5.44
CA ASP A 164 -18.85 19.83 5.46
C ASP A 164 -19.62 19.01 4.41
N LYS A 165 -20.30 17.96 4.86
CA LYS A 165 -21.23 17.12 4.08
C LYS A 165 -22.54 17.83 3.67
N ASN A 166 -22.52 19.13 3.40
CA ASN A 166 -23.73 19.87 3.01
C ASN A 166 -23.43 20.90 1.92
N CYS A 167 -23.39 20.48 0.67
CA CYS A 167 -23.68 21.33 -0.50
C CYS A 167 -24.13 20.44 -1.67
N CYS A 168 -25.44 20.19 -1.75
CA CYS A 168 -26.13 19.98 -3.02
C CYS A 168 -26.27 21.32 -3.75
#